data_AF-A0A9N9K858-F1
#
_entry.id   AF-A0A9N9K858-F1
#
_cell.length_a   1.000
_cell.length_b   1.000
_cell.length_c   1.000
_cell.angle_alpha   90.00
_cell.angle_beta   90.00
_cell.angle_gamma   90.00
#
_symmetry.space_group_name_H-M   'P 1'
#
loop_
_entity.id
_entity.type
_entity.pdbx_description
1 polymer ?
#
loop_
_entity_poly.entity_id
_entity_poly.type
_entity_poly.pdbx_seq_one_letter_code
_entity_poly.pdbx_strand_id
1 'polypeptide(L)'
;DRLTDTLDFMKTIGADVPFSPMTSTLNSIDLFMSHEGLVLEYEQCMTRLLKDPETGSPKWYNVGAHFLWVGDRTRQLDEAHIEYFRGIRNPIGVKVGPTMQPEELKKLLNILNPDKETGK
;
A
#
# COMPACT_ATOMS: atom_id res chain seq x y z
N ASP A 1 16.47 -8.79 -25.65
CA ASP A 1 17.34 -9.97 -25.71
C ASP A 1 17.91 -10.39 -24.35
N ARG A 2 18.65 -9.55 -23.59
CA ARG A 2 19.21 -9.96 -22.27
C ARG A 2 18.20 -10.50 -21.24
N LEU A 3 16.97 -9.97 -21.22
CA LEU A 3 15.89 -10.50 -20.37
C LEU A 3 15.51 -11.93 -20.78
N THR A 4 15.39 -12.18 -22.09
CA THR A 4 15.11 -13.49 -22.66
C THR A 4 16.23 -14.47 -22.36
N ASP A 5 17.50 -14.09 -22.57
CA ASP A 5 18.65 -14.95 -22.26
C ASP A 5 18.69 -15.38 -20.79
N THR A 6 18.26 -14.49 -19.88
CA THR A 6 18.21 -14.79 -18.44
C THR A 6 17.08 -15.78 -18.11
N LEU A 7 15.92 -15.65 -18.76
CA LEU A 7 14.81 -16.60 -18.61
C LEU A 7 15.17 -17.97 -19.19
N ASP A 8 15.87 -18.00 -20.33
CA ASP A 8 16.37 -19.23 -20.95
C ASP A 8 17.44 -19.90 -20.09
N PHE A 9 18.30 -19.11 -19.43
CA PHE A 9 19.23 -19.63 -18.43
C PHE A 9 18.49 -20.24 -17.23
N MET A 10 17.49 -19.55 -16.68
CA MET A 10 16.67 -20.07 -15.57
C MET A 10 16.01 -21.41 -15.94
N LYS A 11 15.52 -21.53 -17.17
CA LYS A 11 15.00 -22.79 -17.71
C LYS A 11 16.09 -23.87 -17.85
N THR A 12 17.27 -23.49 -18.35
CA THR A 12 18.40 -24.41 -18.53
C THR A 12 18.89 -25.02 -17.21
N ILE A 13 18.91 -24.23 -16.13
CA ILE A 13 19.28 -24.72 -14.79
C ILE A 13 18.13 -25.46 -14.07
N GLY A 14 16.96 -25.59 -14.70
CA GLY A 14 15.80 -26.27 -14.13
C GLY A 14 15.10 -25.48 -13.02
N ALA A 15 15.03 -24.15 -13.12
CA ALA A 15 14.22 -23.35 -12.20
C ALA A 15 12.70 -23.45 -12.51
N ASP A 16 12.34 -23.92 -13.71
CA ASP A 16 10.96 -24.02 -14.22
C ASP A 16 10.35 -25.44 -14.18
N VAL A 17 11.02 -26.42 -13.56
CA VAL A 17 10.52 -27.80 -13.51
C VAL A 17 9.28 -27.92 -12.60
N PRO A 18 8.19 -28.59 -13.05
CA PRO A 18 6.87 -28.61 -12.36
C PRO A 18 6.81 -29.10 -10.90
N PHE A 19 7.93 -29.52 -10.32
CA PHE A 19 8.03 -30.04 -8.95
C PHE A 19 9.10 -29.31 -8.10
N SER A 20 9.72 -28.24 -8.63
CA SER A 20 10.60 -27.38 -7.83
C SER A 20 9.75 -26.37 -7.05
N PRO A 21 10.04 -26.11 -5.76
CA PRO A 21 9.38 -25.06 -4.98
C PRO A 21 9.53 -23.66 -5.62
N MET A 22 10.52 -23.47 -6.49
CA MET A 22 10.76 -22.22 -7.22
C MET A 22 9.79 -22.03 -8.41
N THR A 23 9.20 -23.11 -8.92
CA THR A 23 8.35 -23.08 -10.11
C THR A 23 6.94 -22.56 -9.82
N SER A 24 6.42 -22.70 -8.61
CA SER A 24 5.16 -22.03 -8.22
C SER A 24 5.34 -20.50 -8.22
N THR A 25 6.45 -19.99 -7.70
CA THR A 25 6.77 -18.55 -7.67
C THR A 25 6.93 -17.94 -9.06
N LEU A 26 7.43 -18.69 -10.04
CA LEU A 26 7.56 -18.19 -11.43
C LEU A 26 6.23 -18.20 -12.21
N ASN A 27 5.25 -19.02 -11.80
CA ASN A 27 3.98 -19.18 -12.50
C ASN A 27 2.82 -18.40 -11.89
N SER A 28 2.99 -17.83 -10.69
CA SER A 28 1.98 -17.02 -10.02
C SER A 28 2.52 -15.64 -9.67
N ILE A 29 1.65 -14.65 -9.68
CA ILE A 29 1.95 -13.30 -9.21
C ILE A 29 0.94 -12.88 -8.15
N ASP A 30 1.40 -12.08 -7.20
CA ASP A 30 0.52 -11.35 -6.31
C ASP A 30 0.11 -10.04 -6.99
N LEU A 31 -1.19 -9.88 -7.24
CA LEU A 31 -1.77 -8.65 -7.77
C LEU A 31 -2.48 -7.90 -6.66
N PHE A 32 -2.02 -6.68 -6.38
CA PHE A 32 -2.61 -5.79 -5.39
C PHE A 32 -3.46 -4.71 -6.07
N MET A 33 -4.47 -4.23 -5.34
CA MET A 33 -5.41 -3.22 -5.82
C MET A 33 -5.23 -1.92 -5.03
N SER A 34 -5.36 -0.79 -5.73
CA SER A 34 -5.28 0.53 -5.14
C SER A 34 -6.21 1.54 -5.81
N HIS A 35 -6.61 2.56 -5.05
CA HIS A 35 -7.38 3.70 -5.54
C HIS A 35 -7.19 4.93 -4.63
N GLU A 36 -7.66 6.10 -5.11
CA GLU A 36 -7.73 7.31 -4.31
C GLU A 36 -8.87 7.18 -3.31
N GLY A 37 -8.58 7.27 -2.01
CA GLY A 37 -9.60 7.21 -0.95
C GLY A 37 -10.42 8.50 -0.91
N LEU A 38 -11.22 8.75 -1.94
CA LEU A 38 -11.85 10.03 -2.22
C LEU A 38 -13.23 10.14 -1.57
N VAL A 39 -14.08 9.13 -1.76
CA VAL A 39 -15.47 9.13 -1.28
C VAL A 39 -15.51 8.49 0.10
N LEU A 40 -15.40 9.31 1.16
CA LEU A 40 -15.20 8.81 2.52
C LEU A 40 -16.34 7.93 3.03
N GLU A 41 -17.57 8.13 2.58
CA GLU A 41 -18.70 7.27 2.92
C GLU A 41 -18.50 5.84 2.39
N TYR A 42 -17.96 5.72 1.17
CA TYR A 42 -17.60 4.43 0.59
C TYR A 42 -16.44 3.78 1.35
N GLU A 43 -15.38 4.55 1.63
CA GLU A 43 -14.22 4.04 2.36
C GLU A 43 -14.57 3.59 3.78
N GLN A 44 -15.42 4.36 4.48
CA GLN A 44 -15.92 4.00 5.80
C GLN A 44 -16.75 2.70 5.74
N CYS A 45 -17.63 2.53 4.75
CA CYS A 45 -18.38 1.30 4.54
C CYS A 45 -17.48 0.08 4.27
N MET A 46 -16.27 0.28 3.73
CA MET A 46 -15.28 -0.76 3.50
C MET A 46 -14.28 -0.92 4.65
N THR A 47 -14.43 -0.19 5.76
CA THR A 47 -13.52 -0.28 6.91
C THR A 47 -13.96 -1.38 7.88
N ARG A 48 -13.04 -2.24 8.31
CA ARG A 48 -13.29 -3.37 9.23
C ARG A 48 -12.23 -3.39 10.32
N LEU A 49 -12.65 -3.80 11.52
CA LEU A 49 -11.74 -4.08 12.62
C LEU A 49 -11.22 -5.51 12.43
N LEU A 50 -9.93 -5.65 12.13
CA LEU A 50 -9.28 -6.93 11.89
C LEU A 50 -8.13 -7.14 12.87
N LYS A 51 -7.73 -8.40 13.03
CA LYS A 51 -6.56 -8.76 13.84
C LYS A 51 -5.30 -8.43 13.05
N ASP A 52 -4.48 -7.54 13.60
CA ASP A 52 -3.20 -7.16 13.05
C ASP A 52 -2.26 -8.38 12.97
N PRO A 53 -1.64 -8.69 11.81
CA PRO A 53 -0.84 -9.89 11.65
C PRO A 53 0.41 -9.93 12.54
N GLU A 54 1.02 -8.78 12.80
CA GLU A 54 2.25 -8.68 13.57
C GLU A 54 1.98 -8.65 15.09
N THR A 55 1.05 -7.79 15.52
CA THR A 55 0.81 -7.56 16.95
C THR A 55 -0.34 -8.41 17.51
N GLY A 56 -1.19 -8.96 16.66
CA GLY A 56 -2.41 -9.66 17.06
C GLY A 56 -3.49 -8.78 17.69
N SER A 57 -3.27 -7.46 17.73
CA SER A 57 -4.21 -6.49 18.30
C SER A 57 -5.30 -6.12 17.28
N PRO A 58 -6.52 -5.77 17.70
CA PRO A 58 -7.56 -5.31 16.79
C PRO A 58 -7.19 -3.92 16.24
N LYS A 59 -7.14 -3.80 14.91
CA LYS A 59 -6.81 -2.57 14.17
C LYS A 59 -7.77 -2.35 13.00
N TRP A 60 -7.95 -1.11 12.60
CA TRP A 60 -8.82 -0.76 11.48
C TRP A 60 -8.10 -0.90 10.15
N TYR A 61 -8.71 -1.60 9.22
CA TYR A 61 -8.25 -1.75 7.84
C TYR A 61 -9.41 -1.43 6.89
N ASN A 62 -9.12 -0.71 5.82
CA ASN A 62 -10.00 -0.63 4.67
C ASN A 62 -9.81 -1.90 3.83
N VAL A 63 -10.87 -2.68 3.64
CA VAL A 63 -10.83 -3.95 2.86
C VAL A 63 -11.27 -3.77 1.41
N GLY A 64 -11.53 -2.54 0.98
CA GLY A 64 -11.85 -2.19 -0.41
C GLY A 64 -10.62 -2.16 -1.32
N ALA A 65 -9.42 -1.97 -0.76
CA ALA A 65 -8.15 -2.01 -1.47
C ALA A 65 -6.99 -2.37 -0.55
N HIS A 66 -5.85 -2.76 -1.14
CA HIS A 66 -4.64 -3.08 -0.41
C HIS A 66 -3.85 -1.80 -0.07
N PHE A 67 -3.81 -0.85 -1.00
CA PHE A 67 -3.11 0.41 -0.88
C PHE A 67 -4.06 1.56 -1.25
N LEU A 68 -4.17 2.57 -0.40
CA LEU A 68 -4.99 3.76 -0.70
C LEU A 68 -4.09 5.00 -0.78
N TRP A 69 -4.48 6.01 -1.55
CA TRP A 69 -3.79 7.30 -1.51
C TRP A 69 -4.70 8.49 -1.27
N VAL A 70 -4.11 9.53 -0.67
CA VAL A 70 -4.69 10.87 -0.55
C VAL A 70 -4.28 11.70 -1.76
N GLY A 71 -5.25 12.33 -2.41
CA GLY A 71 -5.04 13.21 -3.55
C GLY A 71 -4.45 14.56 -3.15
N ASP A 72 -3.91 15.28 -4.14
CA ASP A 72 -3.30 16.61 -3.90
C ASP A 72 -4.33 17.67 -3.48
N ARG A 73 -5.63 17.43 -3.73
CA ARG A 73 -6.73 18.33 -3.39
C ARG A 73 -7.44 17.97 -2.08
N THR A 74 -7.09 16.84 -1.47
CA THR A 74 -7.74 16.28 -0.27
C THR A 74 -6.75 16.02 0.87
N ARG A 75 -5.57 16.65 0.81
CA ARG A 75 -4.46 16.46 1.75
C ARG A 75 -4.33 17.57 2.80
N GLN A 76 -5.38 18.33 3.02
CA GLN A 76 -5.44 19.41 4.00
C GLN A 76 -5.34 18.81 5.42
N LEU A 77 -4.41 19.32 6.23
CA LEU A 77 -3.98 18.69 7.48
C LEU A 77 -5.11 18.42 8.48
N ASP A 78 -6.09 19.32 8.54
CA ASP A 78 -7.18 19.30 9.53
C ASP A 78 -8.53 18.87 8.91
N GLU A 79 -8.50 18.17 7.77
CA GLU A 79 -9.69 17.70 7.05
C GLU A 79 -9.93 16.20 7.19
N ALA A 80 -11.16 15.78 6.82
CA ALA A 80 -11.69 14.44 7.06
C ALA A 80 -10.87 13.33 6.39
N HIS A 81 -10.24 13.58 5.24
CA HIS A 81 -9.38 12.61 4.57
C HIS A 81 -8.15 12.27 5.42
N ILE A 82 -7.46 13.26 5.97
CA ILE A 82 -6.27 13.00 6.80
C ILE A 82 -6.66 12.31 8.12
N GLU A 83 -7.79 12.71 8.70
CA GLU A 83 -8.37 12.05 9.87
C GLU A 83 -8.73 10.59 9.63
N TYR A 84 -9.30 10.28 8.46
CA TYR A 84 -9.58 8.90 8.07
C TYR A 84 -8.30 8.09 7.84
N PHE A 85 -7.35 8.64 7.06
CA PHE A 85 -6.12 7.95 6.67
C PHE A 85 -5.18 7.70 7.86
N ARG A 86 -5.13 8.58 8.87
CA ARG A 86 -4.35 8.30 10.10
C ARG A 86 -4.92 7.15 10.93
N GLY A 87 -6.22 6.86 10.77
CA GLY A 87 -6.94 5.84 11.54
C GLY A 87 -6.82 4.42 11.00
N ILE A 88 -6.52 4.26 9.71
CA ILE A 88 -6.38 2.95 9.06
C ILE A 88 -4.92 2.44 9.11
N ARG A 89 -4.76 1.12 9.00
CA ARG A 89 -3.45 0.43 8.99
C ARG A 89 -2.97 -0.02 7.62
N ASN A 90 -3.77 0.18 6.57
CA ASN A 90 -3.30 -0.04 5.20
C ASN A 90 -2.01 0.77 4.95
N PRO A 91 -1.10 0.28 4.09
CA PRO A 91 -0.13 1.14 3.44
C PRO A 91 -0.84 2.29 2.72
N ILE A 92 -0.33 3.51 2.88
CA ILE A 92 -0.95 4.70 2.29
C ILE A 92 0.03 5.50 1.45
N GLY A 93 -0.52 6.19 0.46
CA GLY A 93 0.19 7.17 -0.35
C GLY A 93 -0.34 8.57 -0.09
N VAL A 94 0.51 9.57 -0.31
CA VAL A 94 0.09 10.97 -0.41
C VAL A 94 0.64 11.53 -1.69
N LYS A 95 -0.22 12.16 -2.49
CA LYS A 95 0.24 12.89 -3.67
C LYS A 95 0.93 14.19 -3.25
N VAL A 96 2.19 14.34 -3.66
CA VAL A 96 3.01 15.53 -3.42
C VAL A 96 3.12 16.32 -4.71
N GLY A 97 2.32 17.39 -4.83
CA GLY A 97 2.36 18.32 -5.96
C GLY A 97 3.48 19.37 -5.85
N PRO A 98 3.77 20.11 -6.93
CA PRO A 98 4.83 21.13 -6.95
C PRO A 98 4.57 22.34 -6.04
N THR A 99 3.33 22.53 -5.59
CA THR A 99 2.92 23.62 -4.70
C THR A 99 3.08 23.28 -3.22
N MET A 100 3.31 22.01 -2.88
CA MET A 100 3.44 21.56 -1.50
C MET A 100 4.73 22.10 -0.88
N GLN A 101 4.60 22.69 0.31
CA GLN A 101 5.77 23.18 1.03
C GLN A 101 6.44 22.04 1.83
N PRO A 102 7.77 21.97 1.91
CA PRO A 102 8.46 20.94 2.68
C PRO A 102 8.02 20.84 4.15
N GLU A 103 7.73 21.98 4.79
CA GLU A 103 7.24 22.01 6.17
C GLU A 103 5.81 21.48 6.32
N GLU A 104 4.98 21.67 5.30
CA GLU A 104 3.63 21.09 5.25
C GLU A 104 3.72 19.57 5.14
N LEU A 105 4.59 19.05 4.26
CA LEU A 105 4.82 17.61 4.10
C LEU A 105 5.29 16.98 5.42
N LYS A 106 6.24 17.60 6.13
CA LYS A 106 6.71 17.10 7.44
C LYS A 106 5.56 16.99 8.44
N LYS A 107 4.70 18.00 8.53
CA LYS A 107 3.52 17.97 9.41
C LYS A 107 2.56 16.85 9.03
N LEU A 108 2.27 16.72 7.74
CA LEU A 108 1.40 15.68 7.22
C LEU A 108 1.92 14.27 7.56
N LEU A 109 3.22 14.02 7.33
CA LEU A 109 3.84 12.74 7.66
C LEU A 109 3.80 12.45 9.16
N ASN A 110 4.00 13.46 10.01
CA ASN A 110 3.88 13.28 11.47
C ASN A 110 2.44 12.95 11.92
N ILE A 111 1.42 13.36 11.17
CA ILE A 111 0.01 13.02 11.46
C ILE A 111 -0.30 11.59 10.99
N LEU A 112 0.14 11.23 9.79
CA LEU A 112 -0.21 9.96 9.14
C LEU A 112 0.61 8.78 9.66
N ASN A 113 1.90 8.99 9.93
CA ASN A 113 2.85 7.97 10.37
C ASN A 113 3.76 8.51 11.49
N PRO A 114 3.20 8.80 12.68
CA PRO A 114 3.95 9.38 13.80
C PRO A 114 5.11 8.48 14.27
N ASP A 115 4.92 7.16 14.21
CA ASP A 115 5.89 6.16 14.63
C ASP A 115 6.92 5.82 13.55
N LYS A 116 6.81 6.42 12.35
CA LYS A 116 7.72 6.23 11.20
C LYS A 116 7.86 4.76 10.81
N GLU A 117 6.74 4.03 10.84
CA GLU A 117 6.65 2.64 10.41
C GLU A 117 7.06 2.52 8.93
N THR A 118 7.95 1.57 8.61
CA THR A 118 8.40 1.38 7.22
C THR A 118 7.28 0.81 6.37
N GLY A 119 6.98 1.47 5.24
CA GLY A 119 5.92 1.05 4.32
C GLY A 119 4.53 1.59 4.66
N LYS A 120 4.42 2.44 5.69
CA LYS A 120 3.21 3.21 6.00
C LYS A 120 3.32 4.67 5.57
#